data_AF-A0A9D5RB09-F1
#
_entry.id   AF-A0A9D5RB09-F1
#
_cell.length_a   1.000
_cell.length_b   1.000
_cell.length_c   1.000
_cell.angle_alpha   90.00
_cell.angle_beta   90.00
_cell.angle_gamma   90.00
#
_symmetry.space_group_name_H-M   'P 1'
#
loop_
_entity.id
_entity.type
_entity.pdbx_description
1 polymer ?
#
loop_
_entity_poly.entity_id
_entity_poly.type
_entity_poly.pdbx_seq_one_letter_code
_entity_poly.pdbx_strand_id
1 'polypeptide(L)'
;MEKPRLIPADYLRNNPFAEKHMYKIYHDGDHPVATRMVRSEGKRPPKRPKATAFDIAFDSLYFQAKRKGLSGDEMVDYIQAGLIKLYPASSTLRKYILEKIDKKQRNLWKRIKRFKRKVNMNRWTHFVTFTCDPKKHTQESFMKKLRKCLSNLHTRRGWKYMGVFEYGELNGSVHFHALIYIPEGEMIGELVKKREYSTKRGERRTRYGNTFFDEYFGISDFQEVNPILLKRGGTSRYLVKYIMKSGEKALYSRGTPAEICKELSENDEVGTYFDYVTKYVLWDDVLDWERDIKDYGKKKRLRV
;
A
#
# COMPACT_ATOMS: atom_id res chain seq x y z
N MET A 1 5.26 -33.96 -10.82
CA MET A 1 4.51 -32.72 -10.53
C MET A 1 3.09 -33.13 -10.16
N GLU A 2 2.71 -33.06 -8.89
CA GLU A 2 1.33 -33.34 -8.50
C GLU A 2 0.41 -32.25 -9.09
N LYS A 3 -0.61 -32.68 -9.85
CA LYS A 3 -1.68 -31.77 -10.30
C LYS A 3 -2.28 -31.08 -9.05
N PRO A 4 -2.58 -29.77 -9.12
CA PRO A 4 -3.31 -29.14 -8.02
C PRO A 4 -4.61 -29.92 -7.81
N ARG A 5 -4.84 -30.40 -6.59
CA ARG A 5 -6.11 -31.02 -6.22
C ARG A 5 -7.19 -29.96 -6.40
N LEU A 6 -7.93 -30.05 -7.51
CA LEU A 6 -9.15 -29.31 -7.71
C LEU A 6 -10.08 -29.72 -6.57
N ILE A 7 -10.55 -28.73 -5.81
CA ILE A 7 -11.60 -28.98 -4.82
C ILE A 7 -12.81 -29.48 -5.62
N PRO A 8 -13.35 -30.66 -5.31
CA PRO A 8 -14.50 -31.21 -6.02
C PRO A 8 -15.66 -30.20 -6.01
N ALA A 9 -16.31 -29.99 -7.16
CA ALA A 9 -17.38 -28.99 -7.32
C ALA A 9 -18.57 -29.24 -6.38
N ASP A 10 -18.73 -30.49 -5.96
CA ASP A 10 -19.67 -31.07 -5.01
C ASP A 10 -19.34 -30.74 -3.54
N TYR A 11 -18.07 -30.47 -3.20
CA TYR A 11 -17.68 -30.02 -1.85
C TYR A 11 -18.23 -28.62 -1.52
N LEU A 12 -18.47 -27.79 -2.55
CA LEU A 12 -19.07 -26.47 -2.41
C LEU A 12 -20.61 -26.52 -2.28
N ARG A 13 -21.25 -27.61 -2.73
CA ARG A 13 -22.71 -27.80 -2.63
C ARG A 13 -23.12 -28.44 -1.30
N ASN A 14 -22.28 -29.33 -0.76
CA ASN A 14 -22.61 -30.13 0.42
C ASN A 14 -22.05 -29.59 1.74
N ASN A 15 -21.60 -28.33 1.78
CA ASN A 15 -21.19 -27.70 3.03
C ASN A 15 -22.42 -27.06 3.71
N PRO A 16 -22.92 -27.58 4.84
CA PRO A 16 -24.08 -27.02 5.54
C PRO A 16 -23.83 -25.61 6.13
N PHE A 17 -22.62 -25.05 5.96
CA PHE A 17 -22.29 -23.65 6.26
C PHE A 17 -22.08 -22.78 5.00
N ALA A 18 -22.37 -23.31 3.81
CA ALA A 18 -22.42 -22.57 2.54
C ALA A 18 -23.63 -21.63 2.43
N GLU A 19 -24.52 -21.65 3.42
CA GLU A 19 -25.82 -20.93 3.49
C GLU A 19 -25.73 -19.41 3.50
N LYS A 20 -24.53 -18.82 3.54
CA LYS A 20 -24.38 -17.38 3.31
C LYS A 20 -23.47 -17.17 2.13
N HIS A 21 -23.99 -16.57 1.07
CA HIS A 21 -23.31 -16.14 -0.15
C HIS A 21 -22.31 -15.01 0.18
N MET A 22 -21.33 -15.31 1.03
CA MET A 22 -20.41 -14.35 1.59
C MET A 22 -19.13 -14.32 0.75
N TYR A 23 -18.79 -13.14 0.27
CA TYR A 23 -17.66 -12.93 -0.62
C TYR A 23 -16.67 -11.95 0.00
N LYS A 24 -15.38 -12.13 -0.34
CA LYS A 24 -14.38 -11.08 -0.22
C LYS A 24 -14.40 -10.26 -1.49
N ILE A 25 -14.62 -8.96 -1.35
CA ILE A 25 -14.77 -8.04 -2.47
C ILE A 25 -13.65 -7.01 -2.43
N TYR A 26 -12.98 -6.79 -3.56
CA TYR A 26 -12.02 -5.71 -3.76
C TYR A 26 -12.27 -5.03 -5.10
N HIS A 27 -11.85 -3.78 -5.25
CA HIS A 27 -11.92 -3.06 -6.53
C HIS A 27 -10.57 -3.16 -7.25
N ASP A 28 -10.56 -3.62 -8.50
CA ASP A 28 -9.32 -3.86 -9.26
C ASP A 28 -8.79 -2.59 -9.97
N GLY A 29 -9.68 -1.65 -10.24
CA GLY A 29 -9.43 -0.34 -10.83
C GLY A 29 -10.58 0.06 -11.75
N ASP A 30 -11.18 -0.95 -12.38
CA ASP A 30 -12.29 -0.80 -13.30
C ASP A 30 -13.58 -1.33 -12.66
N HIS A 31 -13.55 -2.54 -12.08
CA HIS A 31 -14.74 -3.18 -11.52
C HIS A 31 -14.54 -3.69 -10.08
N PRO A 32 -15.62 -3.86 -9.31
CA PRO A 32 -15.59 -4.69 -8.11
C PRO A 32 -15.45 -6.17 -8.48
N VAL A 33 -14.57 -6.86 -7.78
CA VAL A 33 -14.25 -8.27 -7.98
C VAL A 33 -14.41 -9.03 -6.68
N ALA A 34 -15.19 -10.09 -6.71
CA ALA A 34 -15.47 -10.96 -5.59
C ALA A 34 -14.77 -12.32 -5.69
N THR A 35 -14.50 -12.90 -4.52
CA THR A 35 -14.08 -14.29 -4.36
C THR A 35 -14.87 -14.90 -3.22
N ARG A 36 -15.49 -16.05 -3.48
CA ARG A 36 -16.30 -16.76 -2.47
C ARG A 36 -15.45 -17.08 -1.24
N MET A 37 -15.98 -16.80 -0.05
CA MET A 37 -15.29 -17.13 1.17
C MET A 37 -15.41 -18.62 1.46
N VAL A 38 -14.27 -19.29 1.49
CA VAL A 38 -14.16 -20.66 2.00
C VAL A 38 -13.61 -20.57 3.43
N ARG A 39 -14.30 -21.19 4.40
CA ARG A 39 -13.73 -21.36 5.74
C ARG A 39 -12.50 -22.27 5.62
N SER A 40 -11.30 -21.71 5.74
CA SER A 40 -10.10 -22.53 5.94
C SER A 40 -10.10 -23.05 7.36
N GLU A 41 -9.84 -24.33 7.57
CA GLU A 41 -9.43 -24.84 8.88
C GLU A 41 -8.20 -24.03 9.32
N GLY A 42 -8.40 -23.19 10.34
CA GLY A 42 -7.49 -22.11 10.68
C GLY A 42 -6.16 -22.61 11.19
N LYS A 43 -5.23 -22.96 10.30
CA LYS A 43 -3.84 -23.16 10.69
C LYS A 43 -3.29 -21.82 11.15
N ARG A 44 -2.97 -21.74 12.45
CA ARG A 44 -2.30 -20.56 13.02
C ARG A 44 -1.06 -20.28 12.17
N PRO A 45 -0.88 -19.03 11.70
CA PRO A 45 0.33 -18.71 10.96
C PRO A 45 1.54 -19.02 11.85
N PRO A 46 2.57 -19.71 11.32
CA PRO A 46 3.75 -20.02 12.11
C PRO A 46 4.37 -18.72 12.63
N LYS A 47 4.91 -18.76 13.86
CA LYS A 47 5.65 -17.61 14.42
C LYS A 47 6.74 -17.22 13.44
N ARG A 48 6.88 -15.92 13.16
CA ARG A 48 7.96 -15.43 12.30
C ARG A 48 9.29 -15.76 12.97
N PRO A 49 10.19 -16.51 12.32
CA PRO A 49 11.52 -16.73 12.87
C PRO A 49 12.26 -15.40 13.00
N LYS A 50 13.16 -15.31 13.99
CA LYS A 50 14.04 -14.16 14.15
C LYS A 50 15.00 -14.09 12.95
N ALA A 51 15.34 -12.88 12.52
CA ALA A 51 16.33 -12.69 11.47
C ALA A 51 17.70 -13.21 11.96
N THR A 52 18.32 -14.07 11.15
CA THR A 52 19.67 -14.58 11.39
C THR A 52 20.72 -13.54 11.00
N ALA A 53 21.98 -13.72 11.43
CA ALA A 53 23.09 -12.88 10.96
C ALA A 53 23.20 -12.90 9.42
N PHE A 54 22.97 -14.07 8.81
CA PHE A 54 22.94 -14.22 7.36
C PHE A 54 21.80 -13.42 6.71
N ASP A 55 20.61 -13.37 7.32
CA ASP A 55 19.50 -12.53 6.84
C ASP A 55 19.87 -11.04 6.86
N ILE A 56 20.54 -10.58 7.91
CA ILE A 56 20.96 -9.18 8.06
C ILE A 56 22.03 -8.83 7.01
N ALA A 57 23.04 -9.68 6.83
CA ALA A 57 24.09 -9.52 5.83
C ALA A 57 23.50 -9.49 4.41
N PHE A 58 22.63 -10.44 4.09
CA PHE A 58 21.90 -10.48 2.82
C PHE A 58 21.09 -9.20 2.60
N ASP A 59 20.32 -8.74 3.59
CA ASP A 59 19.47 -7.56 3.46
C ASP A 59 20.28 -6.28 3.20
N SER A 60 21.43 -6.14 3.86
CA SER A 60 22.37 -5.03 3.63
C SER A 60 22.95 -5.05 2.22
N LEU A 61 23.47 -6.20 1.77
CA LEU A 61 24.04 -6.36 0.42
C LEU A 61 22.99 -6.16 -0.66
N TYR A 62 21.78 -6.70 -0.47
CA TYR A 62 20.66 -6.51 -1.39
C TYR A 62 20.27 -5.03 -1.52
N PHE A 63 20.21 -4.30 -0.41
CA PHE A 63 19.91 -2.86 -0.43
C PHE A 63 21.00 -2.05 -1.16
N GLN A 64 22.27 -2.37 -0.92
CA GLN A 64 23.38 -1.74 -1.63
C GLN A 64 23.36 -2.05 -3.12
N ALA A 65 23.11 -3.31 -3.51
CA ALA A 65 22.98 -3.72 -4.90
C ALA A 65 21.86 -2.95 -5.60
N LYS A 66 20.70 -2.80 -4.96
CA LYS A 66 19.58 -1.98 -5.47
C LYS A 66 19.94 -0.51 -5.64
N ARG A 67 20.67 0.09 -4.68
CA ARG A 67 21.14 1.48 -4.79
C ARG A 67 22.12 1.69 -5.94
N LYS A 68 22.92 0.67 -6.25
CA LYS A 68 23.82 0.64 -7.41
C LYS A 68 23.11 0.37 -8.74
N GLY A 69 21.79 0.11 -8.72
CA GLY A 69 21.03 -0.21 -9.92
C GLY A 69 21.20 -1.64 -10.41
N LEU A 70 21.88 -2.52 -9.66
CA LEU A 70 22.12 -3.90 -10.07
C LEU A 70 20.82 -4.70 -10.15
N SER A 71 20.74 -5.63 -11.09
CA SER A 71 19.61 -6.54 -11.28
C SER A 71 20.05 -7.87 -11.88
N GLY A 72 19.14 -8.85 -11.97
CA GLY A 72 19.45 -10.15 -12.56
C GLY A 72 20.65 -10.85 -11.91
N ASP A 73 21.52 -11.41 -12.75
CA ASP A 73 22.73 -12.11 -12.29
C ASP A 73 23.76 -11.18 -11.64
N GLU A 74 23.90 -9.93 -12.08
CA GLU A 74 24.85 -8.97 -11.49
C GLU A 74 24.55 -8.73 -10.00
N MET A 75 23.26 -8.68 -9.64
CA MET A 75 22.83 -8.57 -8.25
C MET A 75 23.18 -9.83 -7.46
N VAL A 76 22.99 -11.01 -8.06
CA VAL A 76 23.29 -12.30 -7.42
C VAL A 76 24.78 -12.40 -7.14
N ASP A 77 25.61 -12.07 -8.14
CA ASP A 77 27.06 -12.15 -8.05
C ASP A 77 27.62 -11.16 -7.02
N TYR A 78 27.08 -9.93 -7.00
CA TYR A 78 27.43 -8.93 -5.97
C TYR A 78 27.14 -9.42 -4.55
N ILE A 79 25.93 -9.96 -4.33
CA ILE A 79 25.52 -10.46 -3.02
C ILE A 79 26.36 -11.69 -2.64
N GLN A 80 26.61 -12.59 -3.60
CA GLN A 80 27.42 -13.78 -3.39
C GLN A 80 28.85 -13.43 -3.00
N ALA A 81 29.50 -12.51 -3.72
CA ALA A 81 30.84 -12.04 -3.40
C ALA A 81 30.92 -11.38 -2.01
N GLY A 82 29.88 -10.66 -1.60
CA GLY A 82 29.78 -10.10 -0.25
C GLY A 82 29.61 -11.15 0.84
N LEU A 83 28.79 -12.17 0.60
CA LEU A 83 28.50 -13.22 1.60
C LEU A 83 29.66 -14.21 1.79
N ILE A 84 30.41 -14.54 0.74
CA ILE A 84 31.57 -15.45 0.82
C ILE A 84 32.67 -14.89 1.74
N LYS A 85 32.74 -13.56 1.90
CA LYS A 85 33.68 -12.92 2.85
C LYS A 85 33.31 -13.15 4.32
N LEU A 86 32.04 -13.46 4.59
CA LEU A 86 31.50 -13.61 5.95
C LEU A 86 31.16 -15.06 6.30
N TYR A 87 30.96 -15.90 5.28
CA TYR A 87 30.53 -17.30 5.43
C TYR A 87 31.28 -18.19 4.43
N PRO A 88 31.60 -19.44 4.79
CA PRO A 88 32.25 -20.38 3.88
C PRO A 88 31.46 -20.53 2.57
N ALA A 89 32.18 -20.61 1.45
CA ALA A 89 31.58 -20.88 0.16
C ALA A 89 30.90 -22.26 0.18
N SER A 90 29.62 -22.30 -0.18
CA SER A 90 28.85 -23.53 -0.34
C SER A 90 28.26 -23.57 -1.74
N SER A 91 28.20 -24.76 -2.34
CA SER A 91 27.52 -25.01 -3.62
C SER A 91 26.04 -24.60 -3.60
N THR A 92 25.44 -24.51 -2.41
CA THR A 92 24.03 -24.12 -2.22
C THR A 92 23.82 -22.61 -2.03
N LEU A 93 24.89 -21.82 -1.84
CA LEU A 93 24.81 -20.39 -1.50
C LEU A 93 24.05 -19.59 -2.57
N ARG A 94 24.36 -19.82 -3.86
CA ARG A 94 23.69 -19.13 -4.97
C ARG A 94 22.18 -19.40 -4.97
N LYS A 95 21.77 -20.65 -4.72
CA LYS A 95 20.35 -21.04 -4.61
C LYS A 95 19.65 -20.30 -3.48
N TYR A 96 20.28 -20.22 -2.30
CA TYR A 96 19.71 -19.47 -1.17
C TYR A 96 19.57 -17.97 -1.45
N ILE A 97 20.53 -17.37 -2.18
CA ILE A 97 20.46 -15.96 -2.61
C ILE A 97 19.26 -15.75 -3.53
N LEU A 98 19.10 -16.60 -4.56
CA LEU A 98 17.99 -16.53 -5.51
C LEU A 98 16.62 -16.63 -4.80
N GLU A 99 16.43 -17.63 -3.94
CA GLU A 99 15.19 -17.81 -3.18
C GLU A 99 14.85 -16.59 -2.30
N LYS A 100 15.87 -15.93 -1.73
CA LYS A 100 15.71 -14.71 -0.93
C LYS A 100 15.37 -13.50 -1.79
N ILE A 101 15.99 -13.34 -2.95
CA ILE A 101 15.64 -12.29 -3.92
C ILE A 101 14.19 -12.47 -4.37
N ASP A 102 13.78 -13.68 -4.73
CA ASP A 102 12.40 -14.00 -5.09
C ASP A 102 11.42 -13.70 -3.95
N LYS A 103 11.81 -13.99 -2.71
CA LYS A 103 11.02 -13.62 -1.52
C LYS A 103 10.89 -12.10 -1.39
N LYS A 104 11.94 -11.31 -1.64
CA LYS A 104 11.87 -9.84 -1.64
C LYS A 104 10.93 -9.34 -2.75
N GLN A 105 11.02 -9.89 -3.95
CA GLN A 105 10.19 -9.51 -5.09
C GLN A 105 8.71 -9.85 -4.87
N ARG A 106 8.40 -11.08 -4.43
CA ARG A 106 7.03 -11.49 -4.08
C ARG A 106 6.44 -10.61 -2.97
N ASN A 107 7.23 -10.26 -1.96
CA ASN A 107 6.78 -9.35 -0.90
C ASN A 107 6.53 -7.94 -1.42
N LEU A 108 7.34 -7.43 -2.35
CA LEU A 108 7.11 -6.15 -3.01
C LEU A 108 5.79 -6.18 -3.81
N TRP A 109 5.57 -7.20 -4.65
CA TRP A 109 4.32 -7.36 -5.40
C TRP A 109 3.08 -7.44 -4.49
N LYS A 110 3.17 -8.18 -3.37
CA LYS A 110 2.09 -8.21 -2.37
C LYS A 110 1.79 -6.84 -1.76
N ARG A 111 2.83 -6.02 -1.51
CA ARG A 111 2.67 -4.64 -1.02
C ARG A 111 2.02 -3.75 -2.08
N ILE A 112 2.47 -3.82 -3.33
CA ILE A 112 1.92 -3.06 -4.46
C ILE A 112 0.45 -3.43 -4.68
N LYS A 113 0.14 -4.73 -4.73
CA LYS A 113 -1.25 -5.23 -4.88
C LYS A 113 -2.15 -4.70 -3.76
N ARG A 114 -1.70 -4.78 -2.51
CA ARG A 114 -2.44 -4.22 -1.36
C ARG A 114 -2.63 -2.72 -1.47
N PHE A 115 -1.59 -1.99 -1.89
CA PHE A 115 -1.65 -0.55 -2.05
C PHE A 115 -2.69 -0.17 -3.11
N LYS A 116 -2.59 -0.73 -4.32
CA LYS A 116 -3.57 -0.50 -5.41
C LYS A 116 -4.99 -0.79 -4.98
N ARG A 117 -5.23 -1.94 -4.35
CA ARG A 117 -6.55 -2.28 -3.81
C ARG A 117 -7.07 -1.25 -2.80
N LYS A 118 -6.23 -0.75 -1.89
CA LYS A 118 -6.64 0.31 -0.95
C LYS A 118 -6.93 1.63 -1.65
N VAL A 119 -6.16 1.98 -2.68
CA VAL A 119 -6.44 3.16 -3.50
C VAL A 119 -7.84 3.05 -4.10
N ASN A 120 -8.13 1.94 -4.79
CA ASN A 120 -9.37 1.77 -5.54
C ASN A 120 -10.60 1.54 -4.63
N MET A 121 -10.40 0.90 -3.47
CA MET A 121 -11.49 0.67 -2.52
C MET A 121 -11.91 1.91 -1.76
N ASN A 122 -11.05 2.93 -1.63
CA ASN A 122 -11.34 4.07 -0.77
C ASN A 122 -11.48 5.35 -1.59
N ARG A 123 -12.32 6.27 -1.10
CA ARG A 123 -12.38 7.64 -1.59
C ARG A 123 -11.18 8.42 -1.09
N TRP A 124 -10.62 9.28 -1.94
CA TRP A 124 -9.53 10.21 -1.62
C TRP A 124 -9.88 11.58 -2.18
N THR A 125 -9.60 12.65 -1.43
CA THR A 125 -9.89 14.02 -1.87
C THR A 125 -8.64 14.75 -2.30
N HIS A 126 -7.47 14.43 -1.71
CA HIS A 126 -6.22 15.14 -1.97
C HIS A 126 -5.04 14.20 -2.14
N PHE A 127 -4.13 14.60 -3.03
CA PHE A 127 -2.77 14.10 -3.12
C PHE A 127 -1.87 15.14 -2.46
N VAL A 128 -1.24 14.74 -1.36
CA VAL A 128 -0.51 15.64 -0.48
C VAL A 128 0.96 15.30 -0.49
N THR A 129 1.80 16.33 -0.59
CA THR A 129 3.24 16.23 -0.35
C THR A 129 3.62 17.11 0.82
N PHE A 130 4.19 16.53 1.87
CA PHE A 130 4.85 17.27 2.95
C PHE A 130 6.35 17.19 2.77
N THR A 131 7.04 18.31 2.94
CA THR A 131 8.49 18.41 2.83
C THR A 131 9.03 18.95 4.14
N CYS A 132 9.94 18.21 4.75
CA CYS A 132 10.59 18.60 6.00
C CYS A 132 11.37 19.91 5.82
N ASP A 133 11.10 20.88 6.69
CA ASP A 133 11.96 22.04 6.87
C ASP A 133 13.07 21.71 7.90
N PRO A 134 14.35 21.67 7.49
CA PRO A 134 15.45 21.32 8.39
C PRO A 134 15.62 22.31 9.55
N LYS A 135 15.09 23.54 9.44
CA LYS A 135 15.10 24.52 10.53
C LYS A 135 14.11 24.16 11.64
N LYS A 136 13.05 23.41 11.32
CA LYS A 136 11.98 23.02 12.26
C LYS A 136 12.16 21.61 12.81
N HIS A 137 12.68 20.71 11.98
CA HIS A 137 12.74 19.30 12.29
C HIS A 137 13.99 18.62 11.75
N THR A 138 14.54 17.69 12.54
CA THR A 138 15.35 16.60 12.02
C THR A 138 14.48 15.59 11.26
N GLN A 139 15.07 14.80 10.36
CA GLN A 139 14.35 13.76 9.61
C GLN A 139 13.52 12.84 10.51
N GLU A 140 14.12 12.36 11.60
CA GLU A 140 13.46 11.47 12.56
C GLU A 140 12.28 12.17 13.25
N SER A 141 12.50 13.40 13.72
CA SER A 141 11.46 14.18 14.41
C SER A 141 10.29 14.51 13.48
N PHE A 142 10.55 14.84 12.21
CA PHE A 142 9.54 15.07 11.18
C PHE A 142 8.69 13.82 10.97
N MET A 143 9.32 12.67 10.72
CA MET A 143 8.61 11.41 10.51
C MET A 143 7.75 11.03 11.72
N LYS A 144 8.28 11.16 12.93
CA LYS A 144 7.58 10.83 14.18
C LYS A 144 6.40 11.76 14.42
N LYS A 145 6.61 13.08 14.37
CA LYS A 145 5.57 14.08 14.63
C LYS A 145 4.49 14.07 13.55
N LEU A 146 4.85 13.93 12.28
CA LEU A 146 3.89 13.88 11.18
C LEU A 146 2.99 12.64 11.29
N ARG A 147 3.56 11.46 11.58
CA ARG A 147 2.78 10.23 11.83
C ARG A 147 1.79 10.40 12.97
N LYS A 148 2.22 11.02 14.07
CA LYS A 148 1.36 11.26 15.22
C LYS A 148 0.25 12.26 14.89
N CYS A 149 0.57 13.34 14.19
CA CYS A 149 -0.39 14.33 13.71
C CYS A 149 -1.47 13.70 12.82
N LEU A 150 -1.07 12.97 11.77
CA LEU A 150 -2.00 12.28 10.87
C LEU A 150 -2.86 11.26 11.62
N SER A 151 -2.29 10.53 12.57
CA SER A 151 -3.05 9.60 13.41
C SER A 151 -4.08 10.32 14.29
N ASN A 152 -3.76 11.51 14.80
CA ASN A 152 -4.69 12.31 15.60
C ASN A 152 -5.81 12.88 14.72
N LEU A 153 -5.49 13.36 13.52
CA LEU A 153 -6.49 13.84 12.54
C LEU A 153 -7.43 12.72 12.10
N HIS A 154 -6.91 11.50 11.93
CA HIS A 154 -7.77 10.33 11.68
C HIS A 154 -8.78 10.10 12.80
N THR A 155 -8.33 10.13 14.06
CA THR A 155 -9.19 9.87 15.21
C THR A 155 -10.18 11.00 15.46
N ARG A 156 -9.73 12.27 15.38
CA ARG A 156 -10.52 13.44 15.81
C ARG A 156 -11.37 14.04 14.70
N ARG A 157 -10.93 13.91 13.44
CA ARG A 157 -11.51 14.60 12.28
C ARG A 157 -11.89 13.66 11.15
N GLY A 158 -11.83 12.34 11.39
CA GLY A 158 -12.23 11.33 10.40
C GLY A 158 -11.32 11.21 9.17
N TRP A 159 -10.14 11.85 9.16
CA TRP A 159 -9.22 11.77 8.03
C TRP A 159 -8.85 10.31 7.72
N LYS A 160 -8.69 9.97 6.44
CA LYS A 160 -7.99 8.73 6.04
C LYS A 160 -6.75 9.11 5.27
N TYR A 161 -5.67 8.36 5.44
CA TYR A 161 -4.43 8.61 4.70
C TYR A 161 -3.74 7.31 4.33
N MET A 162 -3.05 7.34 3.20
CA MET A 162 -2.08 6.33 2.81
C MET A 162 -0.92 6.95 2.05
N GLY A 163 0.31 6.62 2.44
CA GLY A 163 1.46 7.32 1.89
C GLY A 163 2.80 6.67 2.20
N VAL A 164 3.87 7.26 1.67
CA VAL A 164 5.25 6.80 1.82
C VAL A 164 6.17 7.97 2.11
N PHE A 165 7.19 7.69 2.93
CA PHE A 165 8.32 8.58 3.06
C PHE A 165 9.31 8.32 1.92
N GLU A 166 9.87 9.39 1.38
CA GLU A 166 10.97 9.38 0.44
C GLU A 166 12.11 10.25 0.98
N TYR A 167 13.33 9.78 0.78
CA TYR A 167 14.55 10.52 1.12
C TYR A 167 15.11 11.13 -0.16
N GLY A 168 15.27 12.46 -0.19
CA GLY A 168 15.89 13.16 -1.30
C GLY A 168 17.37 12.81 -1.43
N GLU A 169 17.82 12.58 -2.67
CA GLU A 169 19.16 12.05 -2.97
C GLU A 169 20.32 13.03 -2.70
N LEU A 170 20.06 14.34 -2.64
CA LEU A 170 21.11 15.38 -2.64
C LEU A 170 21.22 16.20 -1.34
N ASN A 171 20.10 16.48 -0.66
CA ASN A 171 20.08 17.49 0.43
C ASN A 171 19.51 16.96 1.76
N GLY A 172 19.26 15.66 1.89
CA GLY A 172 18.65 15.09 3.10
C GLY A 172 17.20 15.55 3.36
N SER A 173 16.52 16.14 2.38
CA SER A 173 15.11 16.51 2.49
C SER A 173 14.25 15.25 2.52
N VAL A 174 13.46 15.09 3.58
CA VAL A 174 12.48 14.00 3.70
C VAL A 174 11.13 14.50 3.21
N HIS A 175 10.56 13.77 2.26
CA HIS A 175 9.23 14.01 1.73
C HIS A 175 8.27 12.93 2.21
N PHE A 176 7.02 13.29 2.44
CA PHE A 176 5.92 12.34 2.61
C PHE A 176 4.88 12.58 1.53
N HIS A 177 4.71 11.61 0.65
CA HIS A 177 3.67 11.62 -0.39
C HIS A 177 2.51 10.75 0.04
N ALA A 178 1.28 11.29 0.01
CA ALA A 178 0.10 10.58 0.46
C ALA A 178 -1.15 10.89 -0.36
N LEU A 179 -2.03 9.90 -0.47
CA LEU A 179 -3.45 10.13 -0.70
C LEU A 179 -4.13 10.35 0.64
N ILE A 180 -4.94 11.39 0.73
CA ILE A 180 -5.69 11.75 1.92
C ILE A 180 -7.16 11.94 1.56
N TYR A 181 -8.04 11.37 2.37
CA TYR A 181 -9.44 11.72 2.45
C TYR A 181 -9.62 12.64 3.63
N ILE A 182 -10.13 13.83 3.35
CA ILE A 182 -10.48 14.86 4.30
C ILE A 182 -12.00 15.00 4.20
N PRO A 183 -12.77 14.69 5.27
CA PRO A 183 -14.20 14.96 5.27
C PRO A 183 -14.49 16.45 5.03
N GLU A 184 -15.68 16.74 4.53
CA GLU A 184 -16.14 18.12 4.36
C GLU A 184 -16.12 18.85 5.71
N GLY A 185 -15.66 20.11 5.71
CA GLY A 185 -15.50 20.92 6.92
C GLY A 185 -14.34 20.52 7.86
N GLU A 186 -13.62 19.43 7.59
CA GLU A 186 -12.60 18.88 8.50
C GLU A 186 -11.15 19.20 8.10
N MET A 187 -10.95 20.11 7.15
CA MET A 187 -9.62 20.65 6.83
C MET A 187 -9.08 21.42 8.03
N ILE A 188 -7.84 21.12 8.43
CA ILE A 188 -7.13 21.91 9.45
C ILE A 188 -6.29 22.98 8.77
N GLY A 189 -6.37 24.22 9.23
CA GLY A 189 -5.76 25.36 8.56
C GLY A 189 -6.43 25.66 7.21
N GLU A 190 -5.83 26.56 6.45
CA GLU A 190 -6.38 27.08 5.20
C GLU A 190 -5.46 26.73 4.02
N LEU A 191 -6.05 26.46 2.87
CA LEU A 191 -5.30 26.24 1.63
C LEU A 191 -5.02 27.57 0.94
N VAL A 192 -3.74 27.93 0.87
CA VAL A 192 -3.24 29.14 0.22
C VAL A 192 -2.58 28.77 -1.09
N LYS A 193 -3.08 29.36 -2.18
CA LYS A 193 -2.48 29.22 -3.51
C LYS A 193 -1.16 30.00 -3.57
N LYS A 194 -0.05 29.31 -3.72
CA LYS A 194 1.30 29.88 -3.87
C LYS A 194 1.79 29.63 -5.29
N ARG A 195 2.28 30.67 -5.96
CA ARG A 195 2.92 30.56 -7.28
C ARG A 195 4.42 30.58 -7.07
N GLU A 196 5.10 29.50 -7.42
CA GLU A 196 6.55 29.39 -7.29
C GLU A 196 7.19 29.07 -8.63
N TYR A 197 8.34 29.68 -8.90
CA TYR A 197 9.11 29.39 -10.09
C TYR A 197 10.02 28.18 -9.82
N SER A 198 9.84 27.09 -10.56
CA SER A 198 10.69 25.91 -10.44
C SER A 198 11.89 26.04 -11.38
N THR A 199 13.06 26.41 -10.85
CA THR A 199 14.31 26.48 -11.62
C THR A 199 14.70 25.14 -12.24
N LYS A 200 14.36 24.01 -11.58
CA LYS A 200 14.60 22.64 -12.10
C LYS A 200 13.80 22.29 -13.36
N ARG A 201 12.65 22.93 -13.59
CA ARG A 201 11.75 22.64 -14.72
C ARG A 201 11.56 23.82 -15.67
N GLY A 202 12.05 25.00 -15.32
CA GLY A 202 11.85 26.23 -16.09
C GLY A 202 10.39 26.71 -16.09
N GLU A 203 9.57 26.26 -15.15
CA GLU A 203 8.11 26.49 -15.17
C GLU A 203 7.58 27.06 -13.86
N ARG A 204 6.54 27.90 -13.97
CA ARG A 204 5.75 28.35 -12.82
C ARG A 204 4.87 27.21 -12.33
N ARG A 205 5.15 26.71 -11.13
CA ARG A 205 4.34 25.71 -10.45
C ARG A 205 3.36 26.39 -9.50
N THR A 206 2.09 26.04 -9.62
CA THR A 206 1.09 26.37 -8.60
C THR A 206 1.14 25.29 -7.52
N ARG A 207 1.33 25.71 -6.27
CA ARG A 207 1.23 24.87 -5.07
C ARG A 207 0.05 25.35 -4.24
N TYR A 208 -0.65 24.43 -3.58
CA TYR A 208 -1.63 24.78 -2.55
C TYR A 208 -1.05 24.42 -1.18
N GLY A 209 -0.45 25.42 -0.52
CA GLY A 209 0.13 25.23 0.81
C GLY A 209 -0.95 25.29 1.88
N ASN A 210 -0.86 24.44 2.89
CA ASN A 210 -1.74 24.48 4.04
C ASN A 210 -1.08 25.25 5.19
N THR A 211 -1.76 26.26 5.74
CA THR A 211 -1.19 27.15 6.77
C THR A 211 -0.68 26.38 8.00
N PHE A 212 -1.48 25.44 8.52
CA PHE A 212 -1.11 24.63 9.68
C PHE A 212 0.12 23.75 9.39
N PHE A 213 0.13 23.01 8.29
CA PHE A 213 1.28 22.12 8.00
C PHE A 213 2.54 22.90 7.64
N ASP A 214 2.40 24.01 6.91
CA ASP A 214 3.50 24.92 6.58
C ASP A 214 4.16 25.48 7.85
N GLU A 215 3.35 25.85 8.85
CA GLU A 215 3.82 26.37 10.13
C GLU A 215 4.57 25.31 10.96
N TYR A 216 3.99 24.11 11.12
CA TYR A 216 4.55 23.12 12.05
C TYR A 216 5.59 22.18 11.45
N PHE A 217 5.51 21.85 10.16
CA PHE A 217 6.29 20.76 9.56
C PHE A 217 7.23 21.21 8.44
N GLY A 218 6.91 22.32 7.78
CA GLY A 218 7.58 22.75 6.56
C GLY A 218 6.64 22.70 5.36
N ILE A 219 7.17 22.79 4.16
CA ILE A 219 6.38 23.02 2.94
C ILE A 219 5.36 21.89 2.69
N SER A 220 4.10 22.26 2.49
CA SER A 220 3.02 21.36 2.08
C SER A 220 2.44 21.72 0.71
N ASP A 221 1.96 20.71 -0.02
CA ASP A 221 1.28 20.83 -1.31
C ASP A 221 0.05 19.92 -1.32
N PHE A 222 -1.15 20.49 -1.36
CA PHE A 222 -2.43 19.79 -1.40
C PHE A 222 -3.05 19.90 -2.78
N GLN A 223 -2.90 18.87 -3.60
CA GLN A 223 -3.53 18.81 -4.92
C GLN A 223 -4.83 18.03 -4.83
N GLU A 224 -5.93 18.59 -5.31
CA GLU A 224 -7.18 17.84 -5.39
C GLU A 224 -7.02 16.62 -6.30
N VAL A 225 -7.60 15.50 -5.87
CA VAL A 225 -7.58 14.27 -6.66
C VAL A 225 -8.83 14.22 -7.50
N ASN A 226 -8.65 14.23 -8.81
CA ASN A 226 -9.72 13.87 -9.72
C ASN A 226 -10.02 12.35 -9.58
N PRO A 227 -11.21 11.94 -9.13
CA PRO A 227 -11.55 10.52 -8.92
C PRO A 227 -11.42 9.68 -10.20
N ILE A 228 -11.70 10.26 -11.37
CA ILE A 228 -11.60 9.58 -12.67
C ILE A 228 -10.12 9.29 -13.00
N LEU A 229 -9.22 10.26 -12.77
CA LEU A 229 -7.78 10.08 -13.00
C LEU A 229 -7.14 9.11 -12.00
N LEU A 230 -7.70 9.03 -10.80
CA LEU A 230 -7.28 8.05 -9.79
C LEU A 230 -7.68 6.62 -10.21
N LYS A 231 -8.92 6.42 -10.67
CA LYS A 231 -9.42 5.14 -11.19
C LYS A 231 -8.63 4.66 -12.43
N ARG A 232 -8.37 5.57 -13.38
CA ARG A 232 -7.49 5.33 -14.56
C ARG A 232 -6.00 5.20 -14.23
N GLY A 233 -5.65 5.18 -12.95
CA GLY A 233 -4.36 4.78 -12.44
C GLY A 233 -3.22 5.79 -12.60
N GLY A 234 -3.48 7.05 -12.96
CA GLY A 234 -2.43 8.07 -13.11
C GLY A 234 -1.76 8.40 -11.77
N THR A 235 -2.57 8.85 -10.81
CA THR A 235 -2.11 9.22 -9.45
C THR A 235 -1.64 8.00 -8.65
N SER A 236 -2.27 6.83 -8.86
CA SER A 236 -1.84 5.59 -8.20
C SER A 236 -0.51 5.07 -8.74
N ARG A 237 -0.23 5.20 -10.06
CA ARG A 237 1.09 4.91 -10.65
C ARG A 237 2.18 5.78 -10.05
N TYR A 238 1.91 7.06 -9.84
CA TYR A 238 2.85 8.00 -9.22
C TYR A 238 3.23 7.55 -7.80
N LEU A 239 2.26 7.19 -6.93
CA LEU A 239 2.56 6.67 -5.59
C LEU A 239 3.19 5.29 -5.57
N VAL A 240 2.79 4.41 -6.50
CA VAL A 240 3.41 3.10 -6.69
C VAL A 240 4.88 3.25 -7.06
N LYS A 241 5.24 4.24 -7.89
CA LYS A 241 6.64 4.57 -8.20
C LYS A 241 7.44 4.84 -6.92
N TYR A 242 6.91 5.63 -5.98
CA TYR A 242 7.60 5.91 -4.72
C TYR A 242 7.73 4.70 -3.81
N ILE A 243 6.68 3.87 -3.70
CA ILE A 243 6.75 2.60 -2.95
C ILE A 243 7.80 1.65 -3.53
N MET A 244 7.90 1.62 -4.86
CA MET A 244 8.89 0.80 -5.56
C MET A 244 10.30 1.34 -5.38
N LYS A 245 10.48 2.66 -5.50
CA LYS A 245 11.80 3.31 -5.45
C LYS A 245 12.42 3.25 -4.06
N SER A 246 11.68 3.62 -3.02
CA SER A 246 12.24 3.65 -1.66
C SER A 246 12.33 2.26 -1.02
N GLY A 247 11.57 1.28 -1.53
CA GLY A 247 11.42 -0.02 -0.88
C GLY A 247 10.72 0.05 0.47
N GLU A 248 10.31 1.24 0.90
CA GLU A 248 9.72 1.52 2.21
C GLU A 248 8.32 0.92 2.34
N LYS A 249 7.90 0.72 3.58
CA LYS A 249 6.53 0.29 3.87
C LYS A 249 5.62 1.51 3.83
N ALA A 250 4.64 1.48 2.93
CA ALA A 250 3.55 2.43 2.94
C ALA A 250 2.84 2.43 4.31
N LEU A 251 2.55 3.64 4.79
CA LEU A 251 1.79 3.94 5.98
C LEU A 251 0.30 4.06 5.60
N TYR A 252 -0.58 3.59 6.47
CA TYR A 252 -2.03 3.68 6.28
C TYR A 252 -2.70 4.06 7.59
N SER A 253 -3.76 4.86 7.51
CA SER A 253 -4.70 5.04 8.62
C SER A 253 -5.44 3.72 8.94
N ARG A 254 -5.95 3.60 10.18
CA ARG A 254 -6.83 2.47 10.55
C ARG A 254 -8.14 2.59 9.76
N GLY A 255 -8.82 1.46 9.51
CA GLY A 255 -10.08 1.48 8.76
C GLY A 255 -9.96 1.87 7.28
N THR A 256 -8.79 1.65 6.67
CA THR A 256 -8.60 1.73 5.20
C THR A 256 -8.57 0.30 4.64
N PRO A 257 -9.71 -0.35 4.33
CA PRO A 257 -9.71 -1.73 3.85
C PRO A 257 -9.08 -1.84 2.45
N ALA A 258 -8.47 -3.01 2.17
CA ALA A 258 -8.06 -3.41 0.83
C ALA A 258 -9.09 -4.33 0.16
N GLU A 259 -10.00 -4.87 0.97
CA GLU A 259 -11.11 -5.73 0.61
C GLU A 259 -12.10 -5.69 1.77
N ILE A 260 -13.38 -5.93 1.48
CA ILE A 260 -14.44 -6.08 2.47
C ILE A 260 -15.10 -7.45 2.35
N CYS A 261 -15.81 -7.88 3.38
CA CYS A 261 -16.68 -9.04 3.35
C CYS A 261 -18.12 -8.57 3.22
N LYS A 262 -18.84 -9.06 2.22
CA LYS A 262 -20.26 -8.72 1.98
C LYS A 262 -20.99 -9.94 1.43
N GLU A 263 -22.28 -10.03 1.74
CA GLU A 263 -23.18 -11.01 1.15
C GLU A 263 -23.65 -10.51 -0.23
N LEU A 264 -23.67 -11.40 -1.22
CA LEU A 264 -24.09 -11.09 -2.58
C LEU A 264 -25.24 -11.99 -3.00
N SER A 265 -26.13 -11.45 -3.82
CA SER A 265 -27.16 -12.18 -4.56
C SER A 265 -26.66 -12.54 -5.96
N GLU A 266 -27.34 -13.46 -6.64
CA GLU A 266 -27.01 -13.85 -8.01
C GLU A 266 -27.13 -12.66 -8.99
N ASN A 267 -28.02 -11.70 -8.70
CA ASN A 267 -28.23 -10.51 -9.53
C ASN A 267 -27.09 -9.47 -9.41
N ASP A 268 -26.22 -9.60 -8.40
CA ASP A 268 -25.07 -8.70 -8.22
C ASP A 268 -23.91 -9.03 -9.17
N GLU A 269 -23.95 -10.19 -9.83
CA GLU A 269 -22.88 -10.73 -10.65
C GLU A 269 -23.09 -10.41 -12.14
N VAL A 270 -22.06 -9.81 -12.78
CA VAL A 270 -22.02 -9.55 -14.23
C VAL A 270 -21.50 -10.77 -14.98
N GLY A 271 -20.51 -11.45 -14.39
CA GLY A 271 -19.84 -12.58 -15.01
C GLY A 271 -18.74 -13.16 -14.14
N THR A 272 -18.12 -14.25 -14.61
CA THR A 272 -17.11 -14.97 -13.84
C THR A 272 -15.87 -15.25 -14.68
N TYR A 273 -14.73 -15.39 -14.01
CA TYR A 273 -13.48 -15.83 -14.63
C TYR A 273 -12.61 -16.58 -13.63
N PHE A 274 -11.70 -17.40 -14.14
CA PHE A 274 -10.76 -18.17 -13.31
C PHE A 274 -9.38 -17.54 -13.35
N ASP A 275 -8.84 -17.18 -12.17
CA ASP A 275 -7.45 -16.76 -12.00
C ASP A 275 -6.95 -17.31 -10.66
N TYR A 276 -6.39 -18.53 -10.71
CA TYR A 276 -6.09 -19.43 -9.58
C TYR A 276 -7.30 -19.84 -8.73
N VAL A 277 -8.32 -18.99 -8.66
CA VAL A 277 -9.60 -19.16 -7.97
C VAL A 277 -10.70 -18.62 -8.87
N THR A 278 -11.93 -19.11 -8.72
CA THR A 278 -13.10 -18.51 -9.37
C THR A 278 -13.35 -17.12 -8.80
N LYS A 279 -13.41 -16.13 -9.68
CA LYS A 279 -13.72 -14.74 -9.37
C LYS A 279 -14.99 -14.31 -10.08
N TYR A 280 -15.69 -13.39 -9.44
CA TYR A 280 -16.97 -12.85 -9.89
C TYR A 280 -16.78 -11.35 -10.11
N VAL A 281 -17.12 -10.87 -11.31
CA VAL A 281 -17.18 -9.44 -11.63
C VAL A 281 -18.57 -8.97 -11.24
N LEU A 282 -18.65 -7.85 -10.53
CA LEU A 282 -19.90 -7.34 -9.98
C LEU A 282 -20.30 -6.02 -10.64
N TRP A 283 -21.58 -5.67 -10.53
CA TRP A 283 -22.07 -4.34 -10.91
C TRP A 283 -21.47 -3.24 -10.01
N ASP A 284 -21.37 -2.02 -10.54
CA ASP A 284 -20.71 -0.89 -9.88
C ASP A 284 -21.44 -0.42 -8.61
N ASP A 285 -22.76 -0.60 -8.55
CA ASP A 285 -23.64 -0.22 -7.43
C ASP A 285 -23.59 -1.20 -6.24
N VAL A 286 -22.99 -2.38 -6.45
CA VAL A 286 -22.80 -3.39 -5.41
C VAL A 286 -21.91 -2.86 -4.28
N LEU A 287 -20.97 -1.95 -4.59
CA LEU A 287 -20.13 -1.31 -3.57
C LEU A 287 -20.44 0.18 -3.47
N ASP A 288 -20.91 0.61 -2.30
CA ASP A 288 -20.97 2.02 -1.96
C ASP A 288 -19.92 2.37 -0.90
N TRP A 289 -19.18 3.45 -1.14
CA TRP A 289 -18.09 3.83 -0.25
C TRP A 289 -18.59 4.28 1.12
N GLU A 290 -19.70 5.01 1.19
CA GLU A 290 -20.22 5.55 2.45
C GLU A 290 -20.86 4.45 3.30
N ARG A 291 -21.71 3.62 2.70
CA ARG A 291 -22.43 2.50 3.32
C ARG A 291 -21.50 1.38 3.75
N ASP A 292 -20.63 0.93 2.84
CA ASP A 292 -19.92 -0.35 2.98
C ASP A 292 -18.46 -0.19 3.45
N ILE A 293 -17.80 0.91 3.10
CA ILE A 293 -16.33 1.03 3.20
C ILE A 293 -15.87 2.04 4.24
N LYS A 294 -16.52 3.21 4.34
CA LYS A 294 -16.13 4.36 5.17
C LYS A 294 -15.90 3.95 6.62
N ASP A 295 -16.81 3.18 7.20
CA ASP A 295 -16.75 2.72 8.59
C ASP A 295 -16.55 1.20 8.73
N TYR A 296 -16.01 0.56 7.68
CA TYR A 296 -15.72 -0.86 7.69
C TYR A 296 -14.79 -1.24 8.85
N GLY A 297 -15.24 -2.20 9.66
CA GLY A 297 -14.53 -2.67 10.86
C GLY A 297 -14.74 -1.83 12.12
N LYS A 298 -15.34 -0.63 12.05
CA LYS A 298 -15.79 0.11 13.26
C LYS A 298 -17.07 -0.47 13.84
N LYS A 299 -18.01 -0.91 13.00
CA LYS A 299 -19.28 -1.55 13.42
C LYS A 299 -19.09 -2.82 14.28
N LYS A 300 -17.93 -3.50 14.20
CA LYS A 300 -17.59 -4.63 15.08
C LYS A 300 -17.19 -4.23 16.51
N ARG A 301 -16.96 -2.94 16.78
CA ARG A 301 -16.53 -2.42 18.09
C ARG A 301 -17.65 -1.79 18.93
N LEU A 302 -18.84 -1.59 18.35
CA LEU A 302 -20.03 -1.09 19.05
C LEU A 302 -20.90 -2.22 19.63
N ARG A 303 -20.34 -3.43 19.75
CA ARG A 303 -20.89 -4.54 20.53
C ARG A 303 -19.95 -4.82 21.70
N VAL A 304 -19.95 -3.92 22.69
CA VAL A 304 -19.63 -4.18 24.10
C VAL A 304 -20.48 -3.21 24.91
#